data_AF-A0A2L2WT75-F1
#
_entry.id   AF-A0A2L2WT75-F1
#
_cell.length_a   1.000
_cell.length_b   1.000
_cell.length_c   1.000
_cell.angle_alpha   90.00
_cell.angle_beta   90.00
_cell.angle_gamma   90.00
#
_symmetry.space_group_name_H-M   'P 1'
#
loop_
_entity.id
_entity.type
_entity.pdbx_description
1 polymer ?
#
loop_
_entity_poly.entity_id
_entity_poly.type
_entity_poly.pdbx_seq_one_letter_code
_entity_poly.pdbx_strand_id
1 'polypeptide(L)'
;MLVVVEYISEIRIEDTVVPVYVTDDSRMYVGMEIMPYLKTPRQVKQTIITDKDATQYDVYPILEVFKFIKNKKLLSLDTSSIYEKQHVLISVEKQVLTPENEFAFTLKKMLSSKKKK
;
A
#
# COMPACT_ATOMS: atom_id res chain seq x y z
N MET A 1 -1.14 -5.48 -6.51
CA MET A 1 -0.16 -4.52 -7.09
C MET A 1 0.80 -4.12 -5.98
N LEU A 2 2.11 -4.24 -6.18
CA LEU A 2 3.07 -3.80 -5.16
C LEU A 2 3.09 -2.28 -5.13
N VAL A 3 2.90 -1.69 -3.96
CA VAL A 3 2.87 -0.23 -3.72
C VAL A 3 3.62 0.09 -2.44
N VAL A 4 3.94 1.36 -2.25
CA VAL A 4 4.46 1.87 -0.97
C VAL A 4 3.34 2.69 -0.35
N VAL A 5 2.79 2.25 0.79
CA VAL A 5 1.78 3.04 1.50
C VAL A 5 2.48 4.08 2.37
N GLU A 6 2.51 5.34 1.96
CA GLU A 6 3.17 6.42 2.72
C GLU A 6 2.33 6.91 3.90
N TYR A 7 1.02 7.05 3.71
CA TYR A 7 0.13 7.56 4.76
C TYR A 7 -1.08 6.67 4.93
N ILE A 8 -1.48 6.52 6.20
CA ILE A 8 -2.78 5.95 6.56
C ILE A 8 -3.60 7.07 7.17
N SER A 9 -4.83 7.17 6.69
CA SER A 9 -5.83 8.13 7.15
C SER A 9 -7.19 7.44 7.21
N GLU A 10 -8.23 8.21 7.52
CA GLU A 10 -9.57 7.71 7.70
C GLU A 10 -10.57 8.71 7.10
N ILE A 11 -11.58 8.20 6.40
CA ILE A 11 -12.78 8.96 6.08
C ILE A 11 -13.90 8.55 7.02
N ARG A 12 -14.65 9.53 7.50
CA ARG A 12 -15.90 9.27 8.22
C ARG A 12 -17.07 9.42 7.27
N ILE A 13 -17.89 8.38 7.24
CA ILE A 13 -19.17 8.35 6.53
C ILE A 13 -20.24 8.06 7.57
N GLU A 14 -21.01 9.09 7.91
CA GLU A 14 -21.92 9.04 9.05
C GLU A 14 -21.13 8.62 10.31
N ASP A 15 -21.53 7.56 10.99
CA ASP A 15 -20.87 7.06 12.21
C ASP A 15 -19.78 6.02 11.93
N THR A 16 -19.45 5.76 10.66
CA THR A 16 -18.50 4.71 10.27
C THR A 16 -17.17 5.30 9.81
N VAL A 17 -16.11 4.76 10.38
CA VAL A 17 -14.72 5.06 10.02
C VAL A 17 -14.27 4.07 8.95
N VAL A 18 -13.78 4.57 7.83
CA VAL A 18 -13.27 3.76 6.73
C VAL A 18 -11.81 4.14 6.49
N PRO A 19 -10.88 3.15 6.46
CA PRO A 19 -9.47 3.44 6.28
C PRO A 19 -9.18 3.94 4.86
N VAL A 20 -8.21 4.85 4.77
CA VAL A 20 -7.66 5.39 3.53
C VAL A 20 -6.16 5.15 3.50
N TYR A 21 -5.69 4.60 2.39
CA TYR A 21 -4.28 4.32 2.14
C TYR A 21 -3.80 5.26 1.04
N VAL A 22 -2.77 6.05 1.34
CA VAL A 22 -2.13 6.96 0.39
C VAL A 22 -0.79 6.37 0.00
N THR A 23 -0.57 6.18 -1.29
CA THR A 23 0.68 5.62 -1.82
C THR A 23 1.68 6.71 -2.19
N ASP A 24 2.95 6.31 -2.36
CA ASP A 24 4.06 7.17 -2.79
C ASP A 24 3.84 7.85 -4.15
N ASP A 25 3.12 7.19 -5.05
CA ASP A 25 2.66 7.78 -6.32
C ASP A 25 1.41 8.68 -6.16
N SER A 26 1.11 9.12 -4.94
CA SER A 26 -0.01 10.00 -4.57
C SER A 26 -1.39 9.45 -4.94
N ARG A 27 -1.53 8.13 -5.08
CA ARG A 27 -2.85 7.50 -5.26
C ARG A 27 -3.48 7.22 -3.90
N MET A 28 -4.80 7.37 -3.86
CA MET A 28 -5.58 7.18 -2.66
C MET A 28 -6.56 6.03 -2.85
N TYR A 29 -6.54 5.12 -1.90
CA TYR A 29 -7.36 3.93 -1.86
C TYR A 29 -8.19 3.91 -0.59
N VAL A 30 -9.41 3.41 -0.66
CA VAL A 30 -10.34 3.28 0.47
C VAL A 30 -10.55 1.80 0.75
N GLY A 31 -10.60 1.42 2.03
CA GLY A 31 -10.84 0.05 2.46
C GLY A 31 -12.19 -0.52 2.02
N MET A 32 -12.31 -1.86 2.08
CA MET A 32 -13.50 -2.58 1.63
C MET A 32 -14.77 -2.23 2.43
N GLU A 33 -14.62 -1.68 3.63
CA GLU A 33 -15.70 -1.23 4.53
C GLU A 33 -16.59 -0.15 3.88
N ILE A 34 -16.15 0.46 2.79
CA ILE A 34 -16.95 1.39 1.97
C ILE A 34 -18.12 0.73 1.24
N MET A 35 -18.11 -0.60 1.05
CA MET A 35 -19.07 -1.31 0.19
C MET A 35 -20.56 -1.02 0.48
N PRO A 36 -21.04 -0.95 1.74
CA PRO A 36 -22.45 -0.66 2.04
C PRO A 36 -22.93 0.70 1.51
N TYR A 37 -22.00 1.65 1.37
CA TYR A 37 -22.25 3.03 0.94
C TYR A 37 -22.28 3.20 -0.58
N LEU A 38 -21.82 2.20 -1.34
CA LEU A 38 -21.83 2.24 -2.80
C LEU A 38 -23.23 1.96 -3.35
N LYS A 39 -23.72 2.84 -4.24
CA LYS A 39 -24.98 2.68 -4.96
C LYS A 39 -24.94 1.49 -5.90
N THR A 40 -23.79 1.28 -6.55
CA THR A 40 -23.59 0.22 -7.54
C THR A 40 -22.23 -0.47 -7.31
N PRO A 41 -22.11 -1.36 -6.31
CA PRO A 41 -20.81 -1.92 -5.91
C PRO A 41 -20.09 -2.70 -7.03
N ARG A 42 -20.85 -3.33 -7.93
CA ARG A 42 -20.30 -4.07 -9.08
C ARG A 42 -19.63 -3.19 -10.14
N GLN A 43 -19.83 -1.86 -10.10
CA GLN A 43 -19.25 -0.92 -11.06
C GLN A 43 -17.98 -0.22 -10.55
N VAL A 44 -17.69 -0.33 -9.25
CA VAL A 44 -16.45 0.20 -8.67
C VAL A 44 -15.40 -0.90 -8.73
N LYS A 45 -14.24 -0.61 -9.31
CA LYS A 45 -13.20 -1.63 -9.46
C LYS A 45 -12.55 -1.91 -8.11
N GLN A 46 -12.81 -3.09 -7.55
CA GLN A 46 -12.01 -3.59 -6.43
C GLN A 46 -10.59 -3.92 -6.92
N THR A 47 -9.60 -3.60 -6.09
CA THR A 47 -8.21 -3.96 -6.35
C THR A 47 -7.54 -4.42 -5.06
N ILE A 48 -6.47 -5.19 -5.21
CA ILE A 48 -5.63 -5.61 -4.10
C ILE A 48 -4.30 -4.89 -4.23
N ILE A 49 -3.98 -4.06 -3.24
CA ILE A 49 -2.65 -3.48 -3.10
C ILE A 49 -1.85 -4.32 -2.10
N THR A 50 -0.55 -4.42 -2.33
CA THR A 50 0.39 -5.13 -1.47
C THR A 50 1.47 -4.14 -1.09
N ASP A 51 1.64 -3.90 0.20
CA ASP A 51 2.65 -2.96 0.69
C ASP A 51 4.03 -3.62 0.82
N LYS A 52 5.07 -2.81 1.05
CA LYS A 52 6.46 -3.23 1.27
C LYS A 52 6.62 -4.27 2.38
N ASP A 53 5.78 -4.21 3.42
CA ASP A 53 5.74 -5.18 4.51
C ASP A 53 4.98 -6.48 4.16
N ALA A 54 4.73 -6.73 2.87
CA ALA A 54 3.92 -7.84 2.35
C ALA A 54 2.47 -7.88 2.87
N THR A 55 1.98 -6.80 3.47
CA THR A 55 0.58 -6.67 3.89
C THR A 55 -0.30 -6.41 2.68
N GLN A 56 -1.39 -7.16 2.54
CA GLN A 56 -2.35 -7.01 1.47
C GLN A 56 -3.59 -6.27 1.96
N TYR A 57 -4.09 -5.35 1.13
CA TYR A 57 -5.29 -4.58 1.40
C TYR A 57 -6.27 -4.72 0.24
N ASP A 58 -7.48 -5.13 0.55
CA ASP A 58 -8.61 -5.07 -0.36
C ASP A 58 -9.17 -3.65 -0.35
N VAL A 59 -9.07 -2.97 -1.49
CA VAL A 59 -9.34 -1.55 -1.58
C VAL A 59 -10.05 -1.15 -2.86
N TYR A 60 -10.61 0.05 -2.84
CA TYR A 60 -11.21 0.71 -4.00
C TYR A 60 -10.50 2.04 -4.28
N PRO A 61 -10.29 2.42 -5.56
CA PRO A 61 -9.77 3.75 -5.89
C PRO A 61 -10.74 4.84 -5.39
N ILE A 62 -10.25 5.79 -4.58
CA ILE A 62 -11.12 6.78 -3.91
C ILE A 62 -11.94 7.62 -4.90
N LEU A 63 -11.33 8.00 -6.02
CA LEU A 63 -11.98 8.82 -7.05
C LEU A 63 -13.10 8.06 -7.77
N GLU A 64 -12.98 6.73 -7.86
CA GLU A 64 -14.06 5.91 -8.38
C GLU A 64 -15.18 5.80 -7.35
N VAL A 65 -14.85 5.53 -6.10
CA VAL A 65 -15.80 5.44 -4.97
C VAL A 65 -16.72 6.65 -4.91
N PHE A 66 -16.16 7.87 -4.93
CA PHE A 66 -16.95 9.10 -4.78
C PHE A 66 -18.04 9.29 -5.83
N LYS A 67 -17.89 8.71 -7.03
CA LYS A 67 -18.93 8.77 -8.08
C LYS A 67 -20.17 7.93 -7.73
N PHE A 68 -20.00 6.93 -6.86
CA PHE A 68 -21.02 5.94 -6.58
C PHE A 68 -21.51 5.95 -5.13
N ILE A 69 -21.06 6.88 -4.28
CA ILE A 69 -21.60 6.99 -2.92
C ILE A 69 -23.10 7.31 -2.97
N LYS A 70 -23.90 6.55 -2.21
CA LYS A 70 -25.35 6.75 -2.09
C LYS A 70 -25.63 8.12 -1.47
N ASN A 71 -26.22 9.02 -2.26
CA ASN A 71 -26.73 10.34 -1.84
C ASN A 71 -25.66 11.32 -1.32
N LYS A 72 -26.10 12.56 -1.04
CA LYS A 72 -25.31 13.61 -0.37
C LYS A 72 -25.03 13.23 1.10
N LYS A 73 -24.44 12.06 1.36
CA LYS A 73 -23.91 11.72 2.68
C LYS A 73 -22.80 12.72 3.00
N LEU A 74 -22.78 13.20 4.24
CA LEU A 74 -21.72 14.08 4.69
C LEU A 74 -20.44 13.23 4.75
N LEU A 75 -19.52 13.49 3.83
CA LEU A 75 -18.19 12.90 3.83
C LEU A 75 -17.26 13.91 4.48
N SER A 76 -16.58 13.49 5.54
CA SER A 76 -15.52 14.28 6.14
C SER A 76 -14.24 13.46 6.10
N LEU A 77 -13.19 14.08 5.59
CA LEU A 77 -11.83 13.58 5.73
C LEU A 77 -11.27 14.18 7.00
N ASP A 78 -10.99 13.34 7.99
CA ASP A 78 -10.33 13.80 9.20
C ASP A 78 -8.81 13.78 8.96
N THR A 79 -8.25 14.96 8.70
CA THR A 79 -6.82 15.11 8.46
C THR A 79 -6.01 15.14 9.75
N SER A 80 -6.66 15.24 10.91
CA SER A 80 -5.97 15.20 12.21
C SER A 80 -5.41 13.83 12.54
N SER A 81 -5.95 12.79 11.89
CA SER A 81 -5.57 11.38 11.99
C SER A 81 -4.78 10.88 10.78
N ILE A 82 -4.09 11.78 10.04
CA ILE A 82 -3.10 11.36 9.05
C ILE A 82 -1.82 10.99 9.78
N TYR A 83 -1.48 9.72 9.75
CA TYR A 83 -0.22 9.23 10.27
C TYR A 83 0.64 8.78 9.10
N GLU A 84 1.87 9.31 9.03
CA GLU A 84 2.89 8.71 8.19
C GLU A 84 3.05 7.26 8.63
N LYS A 85 2.87 6.34 7.69
CA LYS A 85 3.13 4.94 7.96
C LYS A 85 4.63 4.84 8.20
N GLN A 86 5.03 4.62 9.46
CA GLN A 86 6.40 4.29 9.79
C GLN A 86 6.71 2.92 9.21
N HIS A 87 7.14 2.89 7.95
CA HIS A 87 7.95 1.80 7.44
C HIS A 87 9.14 1.71 8.39
N VAL A 88 9.38 0.54 8.99
CA VAL A 88 10.52 0.35 9.89
C VAL A 88 11.74 0.94 9.20
N LEU A 89 12.26 2.04 9.76
CA LEU A 89 13.51 2.65 9.33
C LEU A 89 14.57 1.56 9.49
N ILE A 90 14.99 0.96 8.39
CA ILE A 90 16.19 0.15 8.38
C ILE A 90 17.30 1.13 8.77
N SER A 91 17.80 1.01 9.99
CA SER A 91 18.87 1.84 10.51
C SER A 91 20.08 1.72 9.59
N VAL A 92 20.30 2.72 8.74
CA VAL A 92 21.50 2.83 7.91
C VAL A 92 22.63 3.37 8.79
N GLU A 93 23.04 2.58 9.78
CA GLU A 93 24.28 2.82 10.51
C GLU A 93 25.06 1.51 10.65
N LYS A 94 25.54 1.00 9.51
CA LYS A 94 26.96 0.68 9.29
C LYS A 94 27.17 0.27 7.84
N GLN A 95 28.02 1.05 7.18
CA GLN A 95 28.47 0.83 5.80
C GLN A 95 29.20 -0.51 5.62
N VAL A 96 29.16 -0.97 4.36
CA VAL A 96 30.01 -1.97 3.68
C VAL A 96 29.74 -3.42 4.14
N LEU A 97 29.12 -4.30 3.34
CA LEU A 97 29.50 -4.70 1.98
C LEU A 97 28.24 -5.08 1.19
N THR A 98 28.16 -4.58 -0.04
CA THR A 98 27.24 -4.96 -1.13
C THR A 98 26.36 -6.20 -0.89
N PRO A 99 25.03 -6.14 -1.09
CA PRO A 99 24.27 -7.36 -1.29
C PRO A 99 24.71 -7.87 -2.66
N GLU A 100 25.66 -8.80 -2.69
CA GLU A 100 25.83 -9.59 -3.91
C GLU A 100 24.47 -10.23 -4.17
N ASN A 101 23.81 -9.75 -5.22
CA ASN A 101 22.65 -10.39 -5.83
C ASN A 101 22.92 -11.90 -5.81
N GLU A 102 21.98 -12.72 -5.34
CA GLU A 102 22.15 -14.17 -5.25
C GLU A 102 22.66 -14.78 -6.56
N PHE A 103 22.35 -14.13 -7.69
CA PHE A 103 22.91 -14.41 -9.01
C PHE A 103 24.45 -14.22 -9.10
N ALA A 104 24.97 -13.10 -8.61
CA ALA A 104 26.40 -12.80 -8.58
C ALA A 104 27.17 -13.75 -7.63
N PHE A 105 26.57 -14.08 -6.48
CA PHE A 105 27.14 -15.05 -5.53
C PHE A 105 27.21 -16.46 -6.13
N THR A 106 26.18 -16.85 -6.89
CA THR A 106 26.13 -18.13 -7.61
C THR A 106 27.21 -18.20 -8.70
N LEU A 107 27.39 -17.13 -9.49
CA LEU A 107 28.44 -17.07 -10.50
C LEU A 107 29.85 -17.16 -9.88
N LYS A 108 30.10 -16.50 -8.75
CA LYS A 108 31.38 -16.61 -8.03
C LYS A 108 31.65 -18.02 -7.52
N LYS A 109 30.66 -18.73 -6.97
CA LYS A 109 30.79 -20.15 -6.59
C LYS A 109 31.12 -21.05 -7.79
N MET A 110 30.53 -20.80 -8.95
CA MET A 110 30.81 -21.57 -10.17
C MET A 110 32.20 -21.29 -10.76
N LEU A 111 32.70 -20.05 -10.65
CA LEU A 111 34.04 -19.68 -11.12
C LEU A 111 35.15 -20.17 -10.18
N SER A 112 34.89 -20.21 -8.87
CA SER A 112 35.85 -20.67 -7.86
C SER A 112 35.97 -22.20 -7.79
N SER A 113 34.90 -22.95 -8.12
CA SER A 113 34.95 -24.42 -8.19
C SER A 113 35.77 -24.94 -9.38
N LYS A 114 35.95 -24.14 -10.44
CA LYS A 114 36.84 -24.46 -11.58
C LYS A 114 38.34 -24.28 -11.30
N LYS A 115 38.74 -23.72 -10.15
CA LYS A 115 40.15 -23.55 -9.76
C LYS A 115 40.74 -24.69 -8.91
N LYS A 116 39.98 -25.77 -8.66
CA LYS A 116 40.51 -27.02 -8.08
C LYS A 116 40.46 -28.15 -9.11
N LYS A 117 41.42 -28.11 -10.04
CA LYS A 117 42.12 -29.27 -10.61
C LYS A 117 43.32 -28.79 -11.40
#